data_AF-A0A3B8UEH7-F1
#
_entry.id   AF-A0A3B8UEH7-F1
#
_cell.length_a   1.000
_cell.length_b   1.000
_cell.length_c   1.000
_cell.angle_alpha   90.00
_cell.angle_beta   90.00
_cell.angle_gamma   90.00
#
_symmetry.space_group_name_H-M   'P 1'
#
loop_
_entity.id
_entity.type
_entity.pdbx_description
1 polymer ?
#
loop_
_entity_poly.entity_id
_entity_poly.type
_entity_poly.pdbx_seq_one_letter_code
_entity_poly.pdbx_strand_id
1 'polypeptide(L)'
;MKMKEMSIIPRSFGTHDGSFHADEVTACSLLLLLNCIDRDKIYRTRDPEVLDRCDYVCDVGGVYHADRRRFDHHQIDYQGAMSGAGMVLLYLKEKSFIDAHVYDHFYKSLIMGVDQHDNGVARSEIGTASFSHVVSNFLPITYDVSSDEMNAAFFSAVDFLLGHLDRMRQRLKYTLACRDIVQEAMFRAEPVILFEESIPWMDNFFELGGE
;
A
#
# COMPACT_ATOMS: atom_id res chain seq x y z
N MET A 1 40.30 -3.67 -5.52
CA MET A 1 39.78 -3.44 -4.16
C MET A 1 38.49 -4.25 -4.05
N LYS A 2 38.46 -5.35 -3.28
CA LYS A 2 37.23 -6.14 -3.13
C LYS A 2 36.23 -5.30 -2.34
N MET A 3 35.08 -4.97 -2.93
CA MET A 3 33.98 -4.34 -2.19
C MET A 3 33.64 -5.25 -1.01
N LYS A 4 33.68 -4.69 0.20
CA LYS A 4 33.32 -5.42 1.41
C LYS A 4 31.81 -5.59 1.32
N GLU A 5 31.35 -6.82 1.16
CA GLU A 5 29.91 -7.13 1.10
C GLU A 5 29.28 -6.67 2.43
N MET A 6 28.52 -5.58 2.38
CA MET A 6 27.91 -5.01 3.57
C MET A 6 26.68 -5.85 3.92
N SER A 7 26.59 -6.30 5.18
CA SER A 7 25.49 -7.15 5.61
C SER A 7 24.16 -6.40 5.58
N ILE A 8 23.15 -7.00 4.95
CA ILE A 8 21.76 -6.53 5.01
C ILE A 8 21.31 -6.45 6.48
N ILE A 9 20.61 -5.38 6.83
CA ILE A 9 19.90 -5.21 8.09
C ILE A 9 18.53 -5.87 7.89
N PRO A 10 18.24 -7.03 8.50
CA PRO A 10 16.98 -7.73 8.24
C PRO A 10 15.77 -6.89 8.68
N ARG A 11 14.67 -7.00 7.91
CA ARG A 11 13.39 -6.33 8.22
C ARG A 11 13.51 -4.81 8.26
N SER A 12 14.44 -4.24 7.49
CA SER A 12 14.59 -2.80 7.33
C SER A 12 13.97 -2.29 6.04
N PHE A 13 13.63 -1.01 6.01
CA PHE A 13 13.05 -0.33 4.86
C PHE A 13 13.80 0.97 4.59
N GLY A 14 14.24 1.17 3.35
CA GLY A 14 14.85 2.39 2.86
C GLY A 14 13.93 3.14 1.91
N THR A 15 13.81 4.46 2.08
CA THR A 15 13.14 5.35 1.14
C THR A 15 13.79 6.74 1.17
N HIS A 16 13.41 7.66 0.28
CA HIS A 16 14.03 8.97 0.25
C HIS A 16 13.64 9.84 1.46
N ASP A 17 14.44 10.86 1.76
CA ASP A 17 14.27 11.77 2.89
C ASP A 17 13.59 13.11 2.55
N GLY A 18 13.16 13.31 1.32
CA GLY A 18 12.44 14.52 0.90
C GLY A 18 10.95 14.54 1.28
N SER A 19 10.22 15.52 0.72
CA SER A 19 8.75 15.53 0.74
C SER A 19 8.24 14.20 0.21
N PHE A 20 7.46 13.50 1.03
CA PHE A 20 6.94 12.18 0.71
C PHE A 20 5.62 12.24 -0.07
N HIS A 21 5.36 11.18 -0.81
CA HIS A 21 4.14 10.96 -1.55
C HIS A 21 3.30 9.85 -0.91
N ALA A 22 2.26 9.44 -1.61
CA ALA A 22 1.37 8.40 -1.10
C ALA A 22 1.91 7.00 -1.38
N ASP A 23 2.74 6.81 -2.41
CA ASP A 23 3.15 5.50 -2.85
C ASP A 23 4.15 4.86 -1.88
N GLU A 24 5.19 5.59 -1.46
CA GLU A 24 6.20 5.08 -0.52
C GLU A 24 5.66 4.98 0.91
N VAL A 25 4.73 5.87 1.31
CA VAL A 25 3.99 5.74 2.57
C VAL A 25 3.10 4.48 2.54
N THR A 26 2.42 4.21 1.42
CA THR A 26 1.59 3.00 1.22
C THR A 26 2.42 1.73 1.23
N ALA A 27 3.52 1.71 0.49
CA ALA A 27 4.47 0.61 0.46
C ALA A 27 4.99 0.28 1.87
N CYS A 28 5.46 1.29 2.61
CA CYS A 28 5.93 1.14 3.99
C CYS A 28 4.82 0.56 4.90
N SER A 29 3.61 1.10 4.80
CA SER A 29 2.48 0.69 5.64
C SER A 29 2.00 -0.74 5.36
N LEU A 30 2.02 -1.18 4.10
CA LEU A 30 1.74 -2.57 3.73
C LEU A 30 2.75 -3.55 4.33
N LEU A 31 4.04 -3.21 4.25
CA LEU A 31 5.12 -4.02 4.81
C LEU A 31 5.03 -4.09 6.34
N LEU A 32 4.66 -3.00 7.01
CA LEU A 32 4.38 -3.01 8.46
C LEU A 32 3.15 -3.88 8.80
N LEU A 33 2.04 -3.72 8.06
CA LEU A 33 0.79 -4.45 8.29
C LEU A 33 0.95 -5.98 8.22
N LEU A 34 1.83 -6.44 7.34
CA LEU A 34 2.15 -7.86 7.12
C LEU A 34 3.39 -8.32 7.88
N ASN A 35 3.91 -7.47 8.78
CA ASN A 35 5.04 -7.77 9.64
C ASN A 35 6.30 -8.16 8.83
N CYS A 36 6.53 -7.54 7.68
CA CYS A 36 7.72 -7.73 6.83
C CYS A 36 8.91 -6.88 7.29
N ILE A 37 8.64 -5.71 7.87
CA ILE A 37 9.64 -4.75 8.35
C ILE A 37 9.36 -4.36 9.80
N ASP A 38 10.38 -3.85 10.49
CA ASP A 38 10.27 -3.30 11.84
C ASP A 38 10.26 -1.77 11.79
N ARG A 39 9.37 -1.14 12.57
CA ARG A 39 9.17 0.32 12.56
C ARG A 39 10.44 1.11 12.90
N ASP A 40 11.24 0.60 13.82
CA ASP A 40 12.51 1.20 14.26
C ASP A 40 13.65 1.03 13.24
N LYS A 41 13.41 0.31 12.14
CA LYS A 41 14.37 0.06 11.06
C LYS A 41 13.92 0.68 9.73
N ILE A 42 13.19 1.79 9.81
CA ILE A 42 12.83 2.63 8.67
C ILE A 42 13.89 3.72 8.53
N TYR A 43 14.59 3.72 7.39
CA TYR A 43 15.65 4.64 7.05
C TYR A 43 15.19 5.56 5.91
N ARG A 44 15.01 6.83 6.21
CA ARG A 44 14.73 7.87 5.21
C ARG A 44 16.07 8.53 4.82
N THR A 45 16.56 8.27 3.62
CA THR A 45 17.86 8.73 3.12
C THR A 45 18.01 8.53 1.61
N ARG A 46 18.96 9.24 0.99
CA ARG A 46 19.44 9.00 -0.38
C ARG A 46 20.86 8.44 -0.43
N ASP A 47 21.44 8.12 0.73
CA ASP A 47 22.79 7.56 0.81
C ASP A 47 22.80 6.10 0.31
N PRO A 48 23.47 5.81 -0.83
CA PRO A 48 23.51 4.46 -1.38
C PRO A 48 24.12 3.44 -0.41
N GLU A 49 25.07 3.83 0.45
CA GLU A 49 25.69 2.90 1.42
C GLU A 49 24.70 2.46 2.50
N VAL A 50 23.72 3.30 2.85
CA VAL A 50 22.63 2.94 3.78
C VAL A 50 21.56 2.12 3.06
N LEU A 51 21.17 2.53 1.85
CA LEU A 51 20.14 1.85 1.05
C LEU A 51 20.58 0.43 0.64
N ASP A 52 21.85 0.21 0.34
CA ASP A 52 22.40 -1.11 0.01
C ASP A 52 22.32 -2.10 1.17
N ARG A 53 22.23 -1.61 2.41
CA ARG A 53 22.02 -2.43 3.61
C ARG A 53 20.55 -2.67 3.93
N CYS A 54 19.63 -1.92 3.30
CA CYS A 54 18.21 -2.07 3.57
C CYS A 54 17.67 -3.35 2.89
N ASP A 55 16.84 -4.07 3.64
CA ASP A 55 16.19 -5.30 3.19
C ASP A 55 15.17 -5.00 2.08
N TYR A 56 14.36 -3.96 2.28
CA TYR A 56 13.44 -3.38 1.30
C TYR A 56 13.89 -1.96 0.97
N VAL A 57 13.85 -1.56 -0.30
CA VAL A 57 14.04 -0.16 -0.72
C VAL A 57 12.92 0.22 -1.68
N CYS A 58 12.30 1.37 -1.44
CA CYS A 58 11.17 1.86 -2.22
C CYS A 58 11.34 3.35 -2.51
N ASP A 59 10.96 3.74 -3.72
CA ASP A 59 10.91 5.14 -4.15
C ASP A 59 12.26 5.89 -4.02
N VAL A 60 13.35 5.13 -4.14
CA VAL A 60 14.71 5.66 -4.17
C VAL A 60 15.67 4.62 -4.75
N GLY A 61 16.74 5.11 -5.39
CA GLY A 61 17.84 4.28 -5.89
C GLY A 61 17.72 3.91 -7.37
N GLY A 62 16.62 4.25 -8.03
CA GLY A 62 16.45 4.09 -9.47
C GLY A 62 16.43 2.63 -9.93
N VAL A 63 15.97 1.68 -9.08
CA VAL A 63 15.93 0.26 -9.43
C VAL A 63 14.58 -0.39 -9.06
N TYR A 64 13.91 -0.99 -10.06
CA TYR A 64 12.85 -1.97 -9.83
C TYR A 64 13.39 -3.38 -10.03
N HIS A 65 13.41 -4.17 -8.96
CA HIS A 65 13.80 -5.58 -8.99
C HIS A 65 13.16 -6.33 -7.81
N ALA A 66 11.98 -6.92 -8.03
CA ALA A 66 11.16 -7.53 -6.98
C ALA A 66 11.91 -8.61 -6.16
N ASP A 67 12.69 -9.49 -6.80
CA ASP A 67 13.47 -10.51 -6.09
C ASP A 67 14.58 -9.95 -5.20
N ARG A 68 15.04 -8.72 -5.48
CA ARG A 68 16.00 -7.97 -4.65
C ARG A 68 15.32 -6.95 -3.75
N ARG A 69 13.98 -6.95 -3.71
CA ARG A 69 13.13 -6.04 -2.91
C ARG A 69 13.48 -4.57 -3.14
N ARG A 70 13.67 -4.22 -4.42
CA ARG A 70 13.88 -2.83 -4.89
C ARG A 70 12.64 -2.40 -5.67
N PHE A 71 12.01 -1.32 -5.26
CA PHE A 71 10.68 -0.89 -5.72
C PHE A 71 10.69 0.61 -6.03
N ASP A 72 11.43 0.99 -7.06
CA ASP A 72 11.46 2.36 -7.57
C ASP A 72 11.04 2.36 -9.04
N HIS A 73 10.24 3.33 -9.46
CA HIS A 73 9.69 3.48 -10.80
C HIS A 73 10.27 4.68 -11.58
N HIS A 74 11.18 5.45 -10.96
CA HIS A 74 11.75 6.68 -11.51
C HIS A 74 12.76 6.50 -12.65
N GLN A 75 12.91 5.29 -13.20
CA GLN A 75 13.80 5.05 -14.32
C GLN A 75 13.19 5.58 -15.62
N ILE A 76 14.00 6.21 -16.46
CA ILE A 76 13.56 6.73 -17.77
C ILE A 76 12.95 5.64 -18.65
N ASP A 77 13.46 4.42 -18.56
CA ASP A 77 13.01 3.25 -19.32
C ASP A 77 11.86 2.48 -18.68
N TYR A 78 11.47 2.79 -17.43
CA TYR A 78 10.29 2.20 -16.83
C TYR A 78 9.02 2.80 -17.46
N GLN A 79 8.16 1.94 -17.99
CA GLN A 79 6.91 2.30 -18.68
C GLN A 79 5.71 1.55 -18.07
N GLY A 80 5.87 1.02 -16.85
CA GLY A 80 4.82 0.29 -16.15
C GLY A 80 3.80 1.23 -15.49
N ALA A 81 2.64 0.67 -15.12
CA ALA A 81 1.56 1.43 -14.51
C ALA A 81 1.63 1.51 -12.97
N MET A 82 2.55 0.77 -12.34
CA MET A 82 2.69 0.73 -10.88
C MET A 82 3.72 1.75 -10.40
N SER A 83 3.46 2.42 -9.28
CA SER A 83 4.49 3.09 -8.47
C SER A 83 4.94 2.17 -7.32
N GLY A 84 5.66 2.69 -6.33
CA GLY A 84 6.19 1.90 -5.21
C GLY A 84 5.11 1.08 -4.49
N ALA A 85 3.91 1.64 -4.34
CA ALA A 85 2.77 0.98 -3.69
C ALA A 85 2.30 -0.28 -4.46
N GLY A 86 2.02 -0.15 -5.75
CA GLY A 86 1.60 -1.26 -6.60
C GLY A 86 2.66 -2.36 -6.70
N MET A 87 3.92 -1.95 -6.84
CA MET A 87 5.06 -2.89 -6.90
C MET A 87 5.19 -3.73 -5.62
N VAL A 88 5.06 -3.10 -4.44
CA VAL A 88 5.11 -3.81 -3.16
C VAL A 88 3.89 -4.71 -2.97
N LEU A 89 2.68 -4.25 -3.32
CA LEU A 89 1.48 -5.08 -3.23
C LEU A 89 1.60 -6.34 -4.10
N LEU A 90 2.09 -6.20 -5.34
CA LEU A 90 2.31 -7.33 -6.25
C LEU A 90 3.32 -8.32 -5.66
N TYR A 91 4.45 -7.82 -5.15
CA TYR A 91 5.44 -8.66 -4.47
C TYR A 91 4.84 -9.45 -3.30
N LEU A 92 4.01 -8.80 -2.47
CA LEU A 92 3.37 -9.45 -1.32
C LEU A 92 2.46 -10.60 -1.74
N LYS A 93 1.72 -10.43 -2.84
CA LYS A 93 0.92 -11.50 -3.45
C LYS A 93 1.81 -12.62 -3.99
N GLU A 94 2.83 -12.29 -4.78
CA GLU A 94 3.71 -13.29 -5.42
C GLU A 94 4.50 -14.12 -4.40
N LYS A 95 4.88 -13.53 -3.27
CA LYS A 95 5.51 -14.24 -2.16
C LYS A 95 4.51 -14.84 -1.16
N SER A 96 3.22 -14.84 -1.49
CA SER A 96 2.14 -15.46 -0.70
C SER A 96 1.97 -14.90 0.72
N PHE A 97 2.34 -13.63 0.95
CA PHE A 97 1.99 -12.93 2.20
C PHE A 97 0.49 -12.59 2.26
N ILE A 98 -0.13 -12.43 1.09
CA ILE A 98 -1.56 -12.19 0.90
C ILE A 98 -2.11 -13.06 -0.23
N ASP A 99 -3.39 -13.40 -0.15
CA ASP A 99 -4.10 -14.10 -1.23
C ASP A 99 -4.64 -13.14 -2.31
N ALA A 100 -5.23 -13.72 -3.35
CA ALA A 100 -5.78 -12.97 -4.47
C ALA A 100 -6.96 -12.06 -4.09
N HIS A 101 -7.79 -12.44 -3.11
CA HIS A 101 -8.92 -11.61 -2.66
C HIS A 101 -8.43 -10.37 -1.93
N VAL A 102 -7.43 -10.52 -1.04
CA VAL A 102 -6.82 -9.40 -0.33
C VAL A 102 -6.08 -8.47 -1.31
N TYR A 103 -5.33 -9.05 -2.26
CA TYR A 103 -4.66 -8.28 -3.31
C TYR A 103 -5.66 -7.46 -4.12
N ASP A 104 -6.70 -8.10 -4.65
CA ASP A 104 -7.69 -7.45 -5.50
C ASP A 104 -8.42 -6.33 -4.76
N HIS A 105 -8.78 -6.57 -3.49
CA HIS A 105 -9.43 -5.58 -2.65
C HIS A 105 -8.53 -4.35 -2.44
N PHE A 106 -7.28 -4.53 -2.00
CA PHE A 106 -6.37 -3.39 -1.82
C PHE A 106 -6.05 -2.68 -3.13
N TYR A 107 -5.84 -3.42 -4.21
CA TYR A 107 -5.53 -2.85 -5.51
C TYR A 107 -6.69 -1.99 -6.03
N LYS A 108 -7.89 -2.56 -6.11
CA LYS A 108 -9.06 -1.89 -6.69
C LYS A 108 -9.60 -0.76 -5.81
N SER A 109 -9.50 -0.89 -4.49
CA SER A 109 -10.08 0.10 -3.56
C SER A 109 -9.15 1.26 -3.22
N LEU A 110 -7.83 1.13 -3.42
CA LEU A 110 -6.86 2.15 -2.99
C LEU A 110 -5.67 2.28 -3.92
N ILE A 111 -4.92 1.20 -4.12
CA ILE A 111 -3.55 1.29 -4.65
C ILE A 111 -3.52 1.68 -6.12
N MET A 112 -4.49 1.25 -6.92
CA MET A 112 -4.61 1.68 -8.32
C MET A 112 -4.73 3.21 -8.44
N GLY A 113 -5.41 3.87 -7.50
CA GLY A 113 -5.51 5.33 -7.48
C GLY A 113 -4.22 6.01 -7.06
N VAL A 114 -3.47 5.41 -6.12
CA VAL A 114 -2.14 5.86 -5.70
C VAL A 114 -1.16 5.76 -6.88
N ASP A 115 -1.09 4.59 -7.52
CA ASP A 115 -0.26 4.33 -8.70
C ASP A 115 -0.54 5.31 -9.84
N GLN A 116 -1.82 5.56 -10.14
CA GLN A 116 -2.20 6.49 -11.20
C GLN A 116 -1.82 7.92 -10.87
N HIS A 117 -1.98 8.35 -9.61
CA HIS A 117 -1.64 9.71 -9.21
C HIS A 117 -0.14 9.95 -9.29
N ASP A 118 0.62 9.00 -8.78
CA ASP A 118 2.07 9.10 -8.69
C ASP A 118 2.75 9.05 -10.08
N ASN A 119 2.23 8.22 -10.99
CA ASN A 119 2.65 8.21 -12.40
C ASN A 119 2.08 9.38 -13.24
N GLY A 120 1.37 10.34 -12.64
CA GLY A 120 0.81 11.50 -13.34
C GLY A 120 -0.33 11.16 -14.33
N VAL A 121 -0.98 10.01 -14.19
CA VAL A 121 -2.08 9.53 -15.03
C VAL A 121 -3.45 9.93 -14.48
N ALA A 122 -3.57 10.02 -13.15
CA ALA A 122 -4.83 10.36 -12.49
C ALA A 122 -5.31 11.75 -12.90
N ARG A 123 -6.63 11.89 -13.09
CA ARG A 123 -7.28 13.18 -13.35
C ARG A 123 -7.85 13.74 -12.06
N SER A 124 -7.62 15.02 -11.81
CA SER A 124 -8.25 15.71 -10.69
C SER A 124 -9.70 16.04 -11.03
N GLU A 125 -10.63 15.60 -10.18
CA GLU A 125 -12.04 15.94 -10.28
C GLU A 125 -12.39 17.05 -9.27
N ILE A 126 -13.09 18.10 -9.74
CA ILE A 126 -13.48 19.24 -8.90
C ILE A 126 -14.36 18.76 -7.74
N GLY A 127 -14.04 19.20 -6.52
CA GLY A 127 -14.79 18.85 -5.31
C GLY A 127 -14.42 17.48 -4.71
N THR A 128 -13.41 16.81 -5.28
CA THR A 128 -12.88 15.55 -4.74
C THR A 128 -11.45 15.73 -4.23
N ALA A 129 -11.07 14.93 -3.25
CA ALA A 129 -9.68 14.76 -2.84
C ALA A 129 -9.29 13.31 -3.12
N SER A 130 -8.26 13.10 -3.95
CA SER A 130 -7.69 11.77 -4.11
C SER A 130 -7.04 11.31 -2.80
N PHE A 131 -6.80 10.01 -2.68
CA PHE A 131 -6.07 9.50 -1.52
C PHE A 131 -4.68 10.14 -1.37
N SER A 132 -3.98 10.38 -2.48
CA SER A 132 -2.69 11.06 -2.47
C SER A 132 -2.78 12.50 -1.98
N HIS A 133 -3.87 13.22 -2.25
CA HIS A 133 -4.12 14.54 -1.64
C HIS A 133 -4.34 14.44 -0.13
N VAL A 134 -4.99 13.38 0.35
CA VAL A 134 -5.15 13.15 1.80
C VAL A 134 -3.79 12.92 2.46
N VAL A 135 -2.93 12.08 1.86
CA VAL A 135 -1.58 11.83 2.37
C VAL A 135 -0.70 13.09 2.32
N SER A 136 -0.78 13.90 1.26
CA SER A 136 0.00 15.13 1.15
C SER A 136 -0.33 16.16 2.24
N ASN A 137 -1.51 16.10 2.86
CA ASN A 137 -1.86 16.96 4.00
C ASN A 137 -1.11 16.62 5.29
N PHE A 138 -0.38 15.50 5.33
CA PHE A 138 0.53 15.19 6.43
C PHE A 138 1.91 15.83 6.26
N LEU A 139 2.23 16.36 5.07
CA LEU A 139 3.47 17.10 4.87
C LEU A 139 3.50 18.34 5.77
N PRO A 140 4.69 18.76 6.22
CA PRO A 140 4.86 20.04 6.89
C PRO A 140 4.31 21.19 6.03
N ILE A 141 3.70 22.20 6.67
CA ILE A 141 3.08 23.34 5.98
C ILE A 141 4.08 24.06 5.08
N THR A 142 5.31 24.20 5.55
CA THR A 142 6.45 24.70 4.78
C THR A 142 7.41 23.54 4.52
N TYR A 143 7.96 23.45 3.31
CA TYR A 143 8.80 22.31 2.95
C TYR A 143 10.25 22.48 3.44
N ASP A 144 10.65 23.72 3.76
CA ASP A 144 11.94 24.04 4.38
C ASP A 144 11.85 23.85 5.90
N VAL A 145 11.87 22.59 6.33
CA VAL A 145 11.85 22.18 7.74
C VAL A 145 13.02 21.26 8.05
N SER A 146 13.26 21.04 9.34
CA SER A 146 14.27 20.07 9.78
C SER A 146 13.94 18.65 9.31
N SER A 147 14.97 17.81 9.16
CA SER A 147 14.80 16.38 8.86
C SER A 147 13.93 15.69 9.91
N ASP A 148 14.06 16.06 11.19
CA ASP A 148 13.26 15.50 12.28
C ASP A 148 11.76 15.81 12.12
N GLU A 149 11.43 17.03 11.72
CA GLU A 149 10.04 17.43 11.47
C GLU A 149 9.45 16.72 10.24
N MET A 150 10.21 16.64 9.15
CA MET A 150 9.80 15.89 7.95
C MET A 150 9.60 14.39 8.25
N ASN A 151 10.48 13.80 9.06
CA ASN A 151 10.38 12.40 9.47
C ASN A 151 9.17 12.18 10.40
N ALA A 152 8.92 13.08 11.34
CA ALA A 152 7.74 13.01 12.20
C ALA A 152 6.43 13.08 11.39
N ALA A 153 6.37 13.97 10.39
CA ALA A 153 5.28 14.05 9.43
C ALA A 153 5.09 12.75 8.64
N PHE A 154 6.17 12.15 8.14
CA PHE A 154 6.11 10.86 7.45
C PHE A 154 5.54 9.75 8.33
N PHE A 155 6.01 9.63 9.57
CA PHE A 155 5.51 8.61 10.49
C PHE A 155 4.04 8.83 10.88
N SER A 156 3.59 10.08 10.97
CA SER A 156 2.17 10.41 11.15
C SER A 156 1.32 9.90 9.98
N ALA A 157 1.79 10.09 8.74
CA ALA A 157 1.14 9.55 7.55
C ALA A 157 1.13 8.02 7.54
N VAL A 158 2.25 7.37 7.90
CA VAL A 158 2.36 5.91 8.04
C VAL A 158 1.39 5.37 9.09
N ASP A 159 1.24 6.03 10.24
CA ASP A 159 0.31 5.59 11.30
C ASP A 159 -1.15 5.64 10.86
N PHE A 160 -1.53 6.76 10.21
CA PHE A 160 -2.84 6.88 9.61
C PHE A 160 -3.11 5.75 8.61
N LEU A 161 -2.14 5.51 7.72
CA LEU A 161 -2.30 4.59 6.61
C LEU A 161 -2.28 3.12 7.05
N LEU A 162 -1.41 2.78 8.01
CA LEU A 162 -1.39 1.47 8.66
C LEU A 162 -2.74 1.17 9.30
N GLY A 163 -3.31 2.13 10.04
CA GLY A 163 -4.64 1.99 10.62
C GLY A 163 -5.74 1.86 9.56
N HIS A 164 -5.66 2.63 8.48
CA HIS A 164 -6.61 2.56 7.37
C HIS A 164 -6.58 1.19 6.66
N LEU A 165 -5.40 0.71 6.28
CA LEU A 165 -5.21 -0.59 5.62
C LEU A 165 -5.63 -1.76 6.52
N ASP A 166 -5.35 -1.70 7.82
CA ASP A 166 -5.80 -2.74 8.75
C ASP A 166 -7.34 -2.76 8.85
N ARG A 167 -7.99 -1.59 8.90
CA ARG A 167 -9.46 -1.51 8.87
C ARG A 167 -10.04 -2.05 7.56
N MET A 168 -9.45 -1.74 6.42
CA MET A 168 -9.86 -2.32 5.13
C MET A 168 -9.77 -3.85 5.17
N ARG A 169 -8.64 -4.39 5.65
CA ARG A 169 -8.43 -5.84 5.81
C ARG A 169 -9.46 -6.49 6.73
N GLN A 170 -9.74 -5.86 7.88
CA GLN A 170 -10.75 -6.36 8.82
C GLN A 170 -12.17 -6.35 8.22
N ARG A 171 -12.52 -5.28 7.49
CA ARG A 171 -13.81 -5.19 6.79
C ARG A 171 -13.95 -6.27 5.73
N LEU A 172 -12.92 -6.49 4.90
CA LEU A 172 -12.92 -7.56 3.90
C LEU A 172 -13.11 -8.94 4.57
N LYS A 173 -12.38 -9.22 5.65
CA LYS A 173 -12.54 -10.46 6.42
C LYS A 173 -13.97 -10.66 6.90
N TYR A 174 -14.60 -9.61 7.42
CA TYR A 174 -15.99 -9.69 7.85
C TYR A 174 -16.95 -9.92 6.67
N THR A 175 -16.76 -9.19 5.56
CA THR A 175 -17.53 -9.42 4.32
C THR A 175 -17.44 -10.87 3.87
N LEU A 176 -16.23 -11.44 3.77
CA LEU A 176 -16.05 -12.84 3.35
C LEU A 176 -16.68 -13.84 4.33
N ALA A 177 -16.66 -13.56 5.64
CA ALA A 177 -17.32 -14.39 6.64
C ALA A 177 -18.85 -14.40 6.50
N CYS A 178 -19.45 -13.35 5.93
CA CYS A 178 -20.89 -13.28 5.66
C CYS A 178 -21.31 -14.01 4.37
N ARG A 179 -20.38 -14.57 3.58
CA ARG A 179 -20.66 -15.15 2.27
C ARG A 179 -21.71 -16.27 2.35
N ASP A 180 -21.58 -17.18 3.30
CA ASP A 180 -22.49 -18.32 3.44
C ASP A 180 -23.91 -17.87 3.78
N ILE A 181 -24.04 -16.85 4.65
CA ILE A 181 -25.34 -16.26 5.01
C ILE A 181 -26.02 -15.67 3.76
N VAL A 182 -25.25 -14.97 2.91
CA VAL A 182 -25.77 -14.41 1.65
C VAL A 182 -26.16 -15.52 0.69
N GLN A 183 -25.33 -16.54 0.54
CA GLN A 183 -25.58 -17.67 -0.35
C GLN A 183 -26.85 -18.45 0.05
N GLU A 184 -27.02 -18.73 1.34
CA GLU A 184 -28.23 -19.40 1.85
C GLU A 184 -29.48 -18.57 1.61
N ALA A 185 -29.41 -17.25 1.82
CA ALA A 185 -30.53 -16.36 1.58
C ALA A 185 -30.91 -16.30 0.09
N MET A 186 -29.92 -16.30 -0.80
CA MET A 186 -30.14 -16.38 -2.26
C MET A 186 -30.78 -17.72 -2.68
N PHE A 187 -30.40 -18.83 -2.05
CA PHE A 187 -30.93 -20.16 -2.41
C PHE A 187 -32.42 -20.34 -2.07
N ARG A 188 -32.97 -19.57 -1.14
CA ARG A 188 -34.39 -19.65 -0.76
C ARG A 188 -35.34 -19.24 -1.92
N ALA A 189 -34.82 -18.63 -2.99
CA ALA A 189 -35.55 -18.26 -4.21
C ALA A 189 -36.81 -17.42 -3.94
N GLU A 190 -36.78 -16.61 -2.89
CA GLU A 190 -37.83 -15.67 -2.55
C GLU A 190 -37.67 -14.37 -3.36
N PRO A 191 -38.75 -13.62 -3.64
CA PRO A 191 -38.69 -12.37 -4.39
C PRO A 191 -37.90 -11.25 -3.66
N VAL A 192 -37.58 -11.46 -2.38
CA VAL A 192 -36.81 -10.52 -1.55
C VAL A 192 -35.82 -11.32 -0.70
N ILE A 193 -34.58 -10.83 -0.60
CA ILE A 193 -33.58 -11.37 0.33
C ILE A 193 -33.73 -10.67 1.68
N LEU A 194 -33.93 -11.46 2.72
CA LEU A 194 -34.04 -10.98 4.10
C LEU A 194 -32.89 -11.54 4.94
N PHE A 195 -32.22 -10.65 5.67
CA PHE A 195 -31.21 -11.01 6.66
C PHE A 195 -31.76 -10.73 8.06
N GLU A 196 -31.52 -11.64 9.00
CA GLU A 196 -31.94 -11.47 10.41
C GLU A 196 -31.17 -10.33 11.10
N GLU A 197 -29.96 -10.06 10.63
CA GLU A 197 -29.08 -9.00 11.14
C GLU A 197 -28.53 -8.14 9.99
N SER A 198 -28.06 -6.93 10.33
CA SER A 198 -27.41 -6.05 9.35
C SER A 198 -26.01 -6.56 9.01
N ILE A 199 -25.85 -7.08 7.80
CA ILE A 199 -24.58 -7.64 7.30
C ILE A 199 -24.12 -6.97 5.99
N PRO A 200 -22.81 -6.97 5.69
CA PRO A 200 -22.29 -6.61 4.37
C PRO A 200 -22.65 -7.70 3.34
N TRP A 201 -23.74 -7.49 2.61
CA TRP A 201 -24.26 -8.48 1.67
C TRP A 201 -23.91 -8.21 0.20
N MET A 202 -23.71 -6.94 -0.17
CA MET A 202 -23.70 -6.49 -1.57
C MET A 202 -22.61 -7.16 -2.42
N ASP A 203 -21.35 -7.14 -1.95
CA ASP A 203 -20.23 -7.74 -2.68
C ASP A 203 -20.42 -9.25 -2.86
N ASN A 204 -20.79 -9.96 -1.78
CA ASN A 204 -21.06 -11.40 -1.84
C ASN A 204 -22.22 -11.73 -2.79
N PHE A 205 -23.29 -10.93 -2.76
CA PHE A 205 -24.48 -11.15 -3.59
C PHE A 205 -24.12 -11.12 -5.09
N PHE A 206 -23.42 -10.07 -5.53
CA PHE A 206 -23.02 -9.97 -6.94
C PHE A 206 -21.96 -11.02 -7.32
N GLU A 207 -21.02 -11.35 -6.44
CA GLU A 207 -20.05 -12.43 -6.69
C GLU A 207 -20.68 -13.83 -6.77
N LEU A 208 -21.82 -14.04 -6.09
CA LEU A 208 -22.58 -15.29 -6.14
C LEU A 208 -23.55 -15.34 -7.33
N GLY A 209 -23.56 -14.33 -8.20
CA GLY A 209 -24.39 -14.28 -9.41
C GLY A 209 -25.79 -13.71 -9.19
N GLY A 210 -25.97 -12.88 -8.15
CA GLY A 210 -27.21 -12.14 -7.96
C GLY A 210 -27.42 -11.08 -9.05
N GLU A 211 -28.68 -10.90 -9.46
CA GLU A 211 -29.13 -9.90 -10.45
C GLU A 211 -29.99 -8.81 -9.80
#